data_AF-A0A925TEN2-F1
#
_entry.id   AF-A0A925TEN2-F1
#
_cell.length_a   1.000
_cell.length_b   1.000
_cell.length_c   1.000
_cell.angle_alpha   90.00
_cell.angle_beta   90.00
_cell.angle_gamma   90.00
#
_symmetry.space_group_name_H-M   'P 1'
#
loop_
_entity.id
_entity.type
_entity.pdbx_description
1 polymer ?
#
loop_
_entity_poly.entity_id
_entity_poly.type
_entity_poly.pdbx_seq_one_letter_code
_entity_poly.pdbx_strand_id
1 'polypeptide(L)'
;MAPANGHGDGNRAIHHRHQGSAKSAFTVVAVLFLVAAVTVMAPRIGWSAAVDNFEISSVPHDAAANLPNRVAHDIAIETVAPGQEGLELSARLHEDGGIIERPLTWAVSSASGEPIYTGDVSIAQVAVKPGSYLIGIKYGAVQLSQTITVVDGSKIIASFVLDAGGIRILPRLQGLGLPATPARSLVFALTGVHKGQLIAISQEPGEILRVPAGDYRIESRFDAGNARAVADVRVKPGFMSAVEIDHAAGLARLAF
;
A
#
# COMPACT_ATOMS: atom_id res chain seq x y z
N MET A 1 11.26 -60.54 10.32
CA MET A 1 12.01 -61.62 9.68
C MET A 1 11.42 -61.86 8.29
N ALA A 2 11.96 -61.14 7.30
CA ALA A 2 11.90 -61.34 5.84
C ALA A 2 12.77 -60.19 5.24
N PRO A 3 13.76 -60.45 4.38
CA PRO A 3 14.86 -59.51 4.13
C PRO A 3 14.73 -58.68 2.84
N ALA A 4 15.55 -57.63 2.78
CA ALA A 4 15.86 -56.81 1.61
C ALA A 4 16.92 -57.44 0.69
N ASN A 5 16.95 -57.00 -0.58
CA ASN A 5 18.06 -56.89 -1.56
C ASN A 5 17.43 -56.86 -2.97
N GLY A 6 17.83 -56.08 -3.99
CA GLY A 6 19.00 -55.26 -4.24
C GLY A 6 19.36 -55.36 -5.74
N HIS A 7 19.74 -54.23 -6.35
CA HIS A 7 20.56 -54.05 -7.57
C HIS A 7 19.97 -54.25 -8.99
N GLY A 8 20.26 -53.24 -9.82
CA GLY A 8 20.11 -53.23 -11.28
C GLY A 8 20.57 -51.88 -11.86
N ASP A 9 21.88 -51.72 -12.02
CA ASP A 9 22.57 -50.59 -12.66
C ASP A 9 22.45 -50.66 -14.21
N GLY A 10 22.44 -49.50 -14.89
CA GLY A 10 22.06 -49.43 -16.31
C GLY A 10 22.28 -48.07 -16.98
N ASN A 11 23.51 -47.58 -16.94
CA ASN A 11 24.10 -46.49 -17.73
C ASN A 11 23.66 -46.45 -19.23
N ARG A 12 23.28 -45.27 -19.78
CA ARG A 12 23.71 -44.80 -21.12
C ARG A 12 23.23 -43.41 -21.58
N ALA A 13 24.21 -42.70 -22.13
CA ALA A 13 24.18 -41.80 -23.29
C ALA A 13 23.88 -40.30 -23.11
N ILE A 14 25.00 -39.58 -23.03
CA ILE A 14 25.23 -38.19 -23.42
C ILE A 14 24.87 -37.99 -24.91
N HIS A 15 24.15 -36.92 -25.25
CA HIS A 15 24.20 -36.33 -26.58
C HIS A 15 24.37 -34.81 -26.49
N HIS A 16 25.59 -34.37 -26.85
CA HIS A 16 25.90 -33.01 -27.24
C HIS A 16 25.07 -32.60 -28.46
N ARG A 17 24.54 -31.38 -28.48
CA ARG A 17 24.35 -30.64 -29.74
C ARG A 17 24.76 -29.18 -29.62
N HIS A 18 25.66 -28.87 -30.55
CA HIS A 18 26.35 -27.65 -30.89
C HIS A 18 25.46 -26.49 -31.39
N GLN A 19 26.05 -25.30 -31.30
CA GLN A 19 25.97 -24.15 -32.23
C GLN A 19 24.71 -23.26 -32.15
N GLY A 20 24.79 -21.94 -32.24
CA GLY A 20 25.86 -21.13 -32.83
C GLY A 20 25.91 -19.69 -32.31
N SER A 21 27.13 -19.16 -32.41
CA SER A 21 27.54 -17.79 -32.21
C SER A 21 27.05 -16.90 -33.36
N ALA A 22 26.48 -15.74 -33.04
CA ALA A 22 26.42 -14.61 -33.96
C ALA A 22 26.53 -13.30 -33.16
N LYS A 23 27.74 -12.72 -33.17
CA LYS A 23 28.00 -11.32 -32.83
C LYS A 23 27.89 -10.52 -34.13
N SER A 24 27.04 -9.50 -34.18
CA SER A 24 27.03 -8.44 -35.20
C SER A 24 26.97 -7.10 -34.47
N ALA A 25 28.09 -6.40 -34.31
CA ALA A 25 28.71 -5.48 -35.27
C ALA A 25 27.95 -4.14 -35.35
N PHE A 26 28.56 -3.14 -34.71
CA PHE A 26 28.21 -1.73 -34.70
C PHE A 26 28.12 -1.14 -36.12
N THR A 27 27.16 -0.24 -36.35
CA THR A 27 27.25 0.78 -37.41
C THR A 27 27.01 2.15 -36.78
N VAL A 28 28.08 2.92 -36.71
CA VAL A 28 28.09 4.35 -36.35
C VAL A 28 27.89 5.12 -37.64
N VAL A 29 26.82 5.91 -37.74
CA VAL A 29 26.66 6.89 -38.83
C VAL A 29 27.06 8.25 -38.28
N ALA A 30 28.20 8.72 -38.76
CA ALA A 30 28.69 10.08 -38.58
C ALA A 30 27.90 11.04 -39.48
N VAL A 31 27.41 12.16 -38.94
CA VAL A 31 26.89 13.28 -39.74
C VAL A 31 27.81 14.47 -39.51
N LEU A 32 28.34 14.97 -40.63
CA LEU A 32 29.31 16.04 -40.77
C LEU A 32 28.74 17.41 -40.38
N PHE A 33 29.60 18.21 -39.75
CA PHE A 33 29.44 19.65 -39.51
C PHE A 33 29.49 20.46 -40.82
N LEU A 34 28.69 21.53 -40.91
CA LEU A 34 28.98 22.67 -41.77
C LEU A 34 29.14 23.93 -40.90
N VAL A 35 30.35 24.47 -40.92
CA VAL A 35 30.78 25.71 -40.28
C VAL A 35 30.54 26.87 -41.26
N ALA A 36 29.91 27.94 -40.80
CA ALA A 36 30.00 29.25 -41.43
C ALA A 36 30.50 30.24 -40.36
N ALA A 37 31.73 30.69 -40.56
CA ALA A 37 32.42 31.66 -39.73
C ALA A 37 32.00 33.09 -40.11
N VAL A 38 31.66 33.90 -39.11
CA VAL A 38 31.67 35.36 -39.21
C VAL A 38 32.43 35.89 -38.01
N THR A 39 33.62 36.41 -38.27
CA THR A 39 34.49 37.11 -37.32
C THR A 39 34.24 38.60 -37.42
N VAL A 40 33.77 39.25 -36.34
CA VAL A 40 33.90 40.70 -36.16
C VAL A 40 34.15 41.03 -34.68
N MET A 41 35.32 41.65 -34.45
CA MET A 41 35.77 42.53 -33.36
C MET A 41 35.33 42.28 -31.91
N ALA A 42 36.31 41.99 -31.05
CA ALA A 42 36.19 42.12 -29.60
C ALA A 42 36.52 43.56 -29.14
N PRO A 43 35.75 44.15 -28.21
CA PRO A 43 36.28 45.15 -27.30
C PRO A 43 36.77 44.47 -26.01
N ARG A 44 37.97 44.84 -25.56
CA ARG A 44 38.43 44.55 -24.20
C ARG A 44 37.75 45.54 -23.26
N ILE A 45 36.99 45.04 -22.29
CA ILE A 45 36.52 45.85 -21.15
C ILE A 45 36.93 45.12 -19.88
N GLY A 46 37.61 45.88 -19.02
CA GLY A 46 38.32 45.41 -17.85
C GLY A 46 37.44 44.84 -16.76
N TRP A 47 38.08 43.99 -15.96
CA TRP A 47 37.56 43.47 -14.72
C TRP A 47 37.29 44.64 -13.76
N SER A 48 36.04 44.84 -13.38
CA SER A 48 35.70 45.59 -12.17
C SER A 48 35.09 44.58 -11.21
N ALA A 49 35.75 44.36 -10.08
CA ALA A 49 35.22 43.60 -8.97
C ALA A 49 34.07 44.41 -8.34
N ALA A 50 32.84 43.97 -8.55
CA ALA A 50 31.71 44.31 -7.70
C ALA A 50 31.21 42.99 -7.11
N VAL A 51 31.39 42.84 -5.81
CA VAL A 51 30.75 41.78 -5.02
C VAL A 51 29.30 42.20 -4.90
N ASP A 52 28.46 41.72 -5.81
CA ASP A 52 27.02 41.86 -5.66
C ASP A 52 26.54 40.84 -4.62
N ASN A 53 26.05 41.37 -3.51
CA ASN A 53 25.33 40.66 -2.47
C ASN A 53 24.29 39.73 -3.11
N PHE A 54 24.43 38.42 -2.89
CA PHE A 54 23.38 37.47 -3.22
C PHE A 54 22.25 37.67 -2.20
N GLU A 55 21.33 38.57 -2.53
CA GLU A 55 20.10 38.75 -1.78
C GLU A 55 19.26 37.49 -1.98
N ILE A 56 19.29 36.60 -0.97
CA ILE A 56 18.41 35.44 -0.91
C ILE A 56 17.00 36.01 -0.76
N SER A 57 16.30 36.16 -1.90
CA SER A 57 14.88 36.45 -1.93
C SER A 57 14.17 35.41 -1.08
N SER A 58 13.75 35.80 0.12
CA SER A 58 13.02 34.95 1.04
C SER A 58 11.78 34.41 0.31
N VAL A 59 11.75 33.10 0.07
CA VAL A 59 10.55 32.40 -0.41
C VAL A 59 9.42 32.73 0.58
N PRO A 60 8.25 33.22 0.12
CA PRO A 60 7.12 33.46 1.01
C PRO A 60 6.79 32.19 1.79
N HIS A 61 6.69 32.33 3.11
CA HIS A 61 6.40 31.25 4.06
C HIS A 61 5.02 30.58 3.84
N ASP A 62 4.22 31.07 2.89
CA ASP A 62 2.85 30.64 2.65
C ASP A 62 2.72 29.58 1.54
N ALA A 63 3.83 29.14 0.91
CA ALA A 63 3.80 28.11 -0.13
C ALA A 63 3.76 26.66 0.40
N ALA A 64 3.75 26.46 1.73
CA ALA A 64 3.68 25.13 2.35
C ALA A 64 2.24 24.62 2.61
N ALA A 65 1.21 25.45 2.40
CA ALA A 65 -0.16 25.16 2.83
C ALA A 65 -0.98 24.27 1.89
N ASN A 66 -0.38 23.66 0.85
CA ASN A 66 -1.14 22.80 -0.07
C ASN A 66 -0.34 21.59 -0.58
N LEU A 67 0.25 20.85 0.37
CA LEU A 67 0.63 19.46 0.12
C LEU A 67 -0.61 18.59 0.32
N PRO A 68 -0.99 17.70 -0.62
CA PRO A 68 -2.12 16.81 -0.43
C PRO A 68 -1.90 15.97 0.83
N ASN A 69 -2.81 16.13 1.81
CA ASN A 69 -3.04 15.32 3.01
C ASN A 69 -1.85 14.42 3.42
N ARG A 70 -0.78 15.01 3.97
CA ARG A 70 0.24 14.23 4.68
C ARG A 70 -0.35 13.83 6.01
N VAL A 71 -0.88 12.62 6.05
CA VAL A 71 -1.27 11.96 7.29
C VAL A 71 -0.06 11.94 8.22
N ALA A 72 -0.14 12.64 9.35
CA ALA A 72 0.98 12.74 10.27
C ALA A 72 1.16 11.41 11.03
N HIS A 73 2.30 10.75 10.86
CA HIS A 73 2.72 9.64 11.71
C HIS A 73 3.54 10.21 12.87
N ASP A 74 3.29 9.69 14.07
CA ASP A 74 4.08 10.08 15.25
C ASP A 74 5.30 9.17 15.35
N ILE A 75 6.50 9.76 15.43
CA ILE A 75 7.76 9.02 15.55
C ILE A 75 8.55 9.64 16.68
N ALA A 76 8.75 8.88 17.75
CA ALA A 76 9.63 9.21 18.86
C ALA A 76 10.88 8.33 18.85
N ILE A 77 11.98 8.87 19.36
CA ILE A 77 13.27 8.19 19.46
C ILE A 77 13.67 8.17 20.93
N GLU A 78 13.87 6.97 21.47
CA GLU A 78 14.42 6.76 22.80
C GLU A 78 15.87 6.30 22.70
N THR A 79 16.75 6.90 23.50
CA THR A 79 18.11 6.41 23.64
C THR A 79 18.12 5.18 24.54
N VAL A 80 18.75 4.09 24.08
CA VAL A 80 18.83 2.81 24.78
C VAL A 80 20.26 2.32 24.86
N ALA A 81 20.52 1.37 25.77
CA ALA A 81 21.83 0.74 25.85
C ALA A 81 22.13 -0.05 24.56
N PRO A 82 23.41 -0.14 24.14
CA PRO A 82 23.79 -0.94 22.99
C PRO A 82 23.28 -2.39 23.09
N GLY A 83 22.63 -2.88 22.03
CA GLY A 83 22.00 -4.20 21.98
C GLY A 83 20.54 -4.23 22.43
N GLN A 84 19.95 -3.08 22.79
CA GLN A 84 18.51 -2.92 23.06
C GLN A 84 17.80 -2.07 21.99
N GLU A 85 18.43 -1.84 20.84
CA GLU A 85 17.84 -1.14 19.71
C GLU A 85 16.64 -1.91 19.17
N GLY A 86 15.69 -1.16 18.63
CA GLY A 86 14.48 -1.79 18.16
C GLY A 86 13.44 -0.82 17.64
N LEU A 87 12.31 -1.42 17.30
CA LEU A 87 11.10 -0.77 16.86
C LEU A 87 9.98 -1.11 17.84
N GLU A 88 9.23 -0.11 18.26
CA GLU A 88 7.90 -0.28 18.83
C GLU A 88 6.91 0.35 17.88
N LEU A 89 6.01 -0.47 17.34
CA LEU A 89 5.11 -0.10 16.26
C LEU A 89 3.67 -0.20 16.76
N SER A 90 2.92 0.88 16.60
CA SER A 90 1.50 0.97 16.92
C SER A 90 0.75 1.69 15.80
N ALA A 91 -0.57 1.61 15.77
CA ALA A 91 -1.36 2.30 14.76
C ALA A 91 -2.62 2.94 15.34
N ARG A 92 -3.11 3.99 14.69
CA ARG A 92 -4.30 4.79 15.02
C ARG A 92 -5.19 4.88 13.77
N LEU A 93 -6.51 4.95 13.96
CA LEU A 93 -7.45 5.03 12.81
C LEU A 93 -7.40 6.39 12.11
N HIS A 94 -7.14 7.45 12.86
CA HIS A 94 -7.03 8.85 12.43
C HIS A 94 -6.11 9.59 13.43
N GLU A 95 -5.69 10.80 13.10
CA GLU A 95 -4.67 11.56 13.83
C GLU A 95 -4.98 11.73 15.33
N ASP A 96 -6.22 12.09 15.67
CA ASP A 96 -6.64 12.32 17.06
C ASP A 96 -7.16 11.06 17.78
N GLY A 97 -7.29 9.92 17.09
CA GLY A 97 -7.92 8.71 17.62
C GLY A 97 -7.02 7.92 18.57
N GLY A 98 -7.52 7.03 19.42
CA GLY A 98 -6.64 6.17 20.24
C GLY A 98 -5.81 5.15 19.43
N ILE A 99 -4.86 4.49 20.10
CA ILE A 99 -4.18 3.31 19.56
C ILE A 99 -5.23 2.22 19.27
N ILE A 100 -5.08 1.53 18.13
CA ILE A 100 -5.90 0.40 17.76
C ILE A 100 -5.52 -0.80 18.65
N GLU A 101 -6.40 -1.16 19.57
CA GLU A 101 -6.19 -2.29 20.49
C GLU A 101 -6.43 -3.66 19.86
N ARG A 102 -7.05 -3.70 18.67
CA ARG A 102 -7.30 -4.94 17.93
C ARG A 102 -6.03 -5.36 17.16
N PRO A 103 -5.84 -6.66 16.91
CA PRO A 103 -4.70 -7.12 16.13
C PRO A 103 -4.61 -6.46 14.74
N LEU A 104 -3.41 -6.01 14.39
CA LEU A 104 -3.00 -5.64 13.04
C LEU A 104 -1.96 -6.64 12.57
N THR A 105 -1.93 -6.90 11.26
CA THR A 105 -0.85 -7.68 10.68
C THR A 105 0.31 -6.75 10.39
N TRP A 106 1.41 -6.96 11.09
CA TRP A 106 2.69 -6.28 10.89
C TRP A 106 3.62 -7.14 10.05
N ALA A 107 4.36 -6.50 9.14
CA ALA A 107 5.46 -7.11 8.41
C ALA A 107 6.65 -6.15 8.41
N VAL A 108 7.78 -6.56 8.97
CA VAL A 108 9.03 -5.79 8.98
C VAL A 108 10.03 -6.52 8.11
N SER A 109 10.63 -5.79 7.18
CA SER A 109 11.69 -6.31 6.32
C SER A 109 12.89 -5.38 6.29
N SER A 110 14.07 -5.91 6.01
CA SER A 110 15.27 -5.11 5.79
C SER A 110 15.15 -4.28 4.51
N ALA A 111 16.07 -3.33 4.30
CA ALA A 111 16.18 -2.61 3.03
C ALA A 111 16.42 -3.52 1.80
N SER A 112 16.92 -4.74 1.98
CA SER A 112 17.05 -5.74 0.90
C SER A 112 15.79 -6.56 0.66
N GLY A 113 14.72 -6.32 1.44
CA GLY A 113 13.45 -7.05 1.35
C GLY A 113 13.43 -8.36 2.13
N GLU A 114 14.45 -8.66 2.93
CA GLU A 114 14.47 -9.86 3.77
C GLU A 114 13.47 -9.70 4.93
N PRO A 115 12.54 -10.66 5.14
CA PRO A 115 11.59 -10.58 6.23
C PRO A 115 12.30 -10.79 7.58
N ILE A 116 12.10 -9.85 8.50
CA ILE A 116 12.67 -9.88 9.85
C ILE A 116 11.61 -10.25 10.89
N TYR A 117 10.40 -9.72 10.71
CA TYR A 117 9.29 -9.97 11.63
C TYR A 117 7.96 -9.97 10.89
N THR A 118 7.07 -10.88 11.28
CA THR A 118 5.66 -10.87 10.92
C THR A 118 4.85 -11.23 12.16
N GLY A 119 3.75 -10.53 12.42
CA GLY A 119 2.90 -10.83 13.57
C GLY A 119 1.53 -10.17 13.52
N ASP A 120 0.56 -10.79 14.18
CA ASP A 120 -0.81 -10.28 14.30
C ASP A 120 -1.07 -9.79 15.74
N VAL A 121 -0.68 -8.54 16.02
CA VAL A 121 -0.72 -7.92 17.36
C VAL A 121 -1.13 -6.45 17.27
N SER A 122 -1.60 -5.86 18.37
CA SER A 122 -1.95 -4.44 18.42
C SER A 122 -0.72 -3.53 18.41
N ILE A 123 0.28 -3.88 19.22
CA ILE A 123 1.58 -3.22 19.31
C ILE A 123 2.66 -4.28 19.03
N ALA A 124 3.52 -4.02 18.05
CA ALA A 124 4.64 -4.90 17.73
C ALA A 124 5.94 -4.33 18.32
N GLN A 125 6.68 -5.16 19.04
CA GLN A 125 8.02 -4.83 19.52
C GLN A 125 9.02 -5.73 18.79
N VAL A 126 9.96 -5.12 18.06
CA VAL A 126 10.89 -5.84 17.19
C VAL A 126 12.31 -5.36 17.49
N ALA A 127 13.13 -6.25 18.04
CA ALA A 127 14.56 -6.00 18.19
C ALA A 127 15.22 -6.04 16.82
N VAL A 128 15.87 -4.95 16.43
CA VAL A 128 16.57 -4.83 15.15
C VAL A 128 17.90 -4.12 15.35
N LYS A 129 18.88 -4.46 14.51
CA LYS A 129 20.15 -3.74 14.49
C LYS A 129 19.96 -2.33 13.92
N PRO A 130 20.97 -1.45 14.01
CA PRO A 130 20.95 -0.21 13.24
C PRO A 130 20.89 -0.49 11.74
N GLY A 131 20.01 0.21 11.03
CA GLY A 131 19.72 -0.05 9.62
C GLY A 131 18.42 0.60 9.14
N SER A 132 18.09 0.39 7.87
CA SER A 132 16.84 0.84 7.26
C SER A 132 15.90 -0.34 7.04
N TYR A 133 14.63 -0.13 7.38
CA TYR A 133 13.60 -1.15 7.45
C TYR A 133 12.33 -0.71 6.73
N LEU A 134 11.71 -1.60 5.99
CA LEU A 134 10.38 -1.40 5.42
C LEU A 134 9.34 -2.04 6.33
N ILE A 135 8.46 -1.20 6.86
CA ILE A 135 7.35 -1.57 7.74
C ILE A 135 6.09 -1.65 6.88
N GLY A 136 5.41 -2.78 6.91
CA GLY A 136 4.10 -3.03 6.33
C GLY A 136 3.07 -3.22 7.43
N ILE A 137 1.91 -2.60 7.27
CA ILE A 137 0.79 -2.65 8.21
C ILE A 137 -0.46 -3.00 7.43
N LYS A 138 -1.21 -3.99 7.90
CA LYS A 138 -2.49 -4.34 7.32
C LYS A 138 -3.59 -4.41 8.38
N TYR A 139 -4.70 -3.76 8.08
CA TYR A 139 -5.91 -3.75 8.92
C TYR A 139 -7.16 -3.92 8.06
N GLY A 140 -7.58 -5.17 7.85
CA GLY A 140 -8.63 -5.49 6.88
C GLY A 140 -8.16 -5.19 5.45
N ALA A 141 -8.90 -4.33 4.74
CA ALA A 141 -8.52 -3.86 3.41
C ALA A 141 -7.56 -2.65 3.44
N VAL A 142 -7.27 -2.09 4.62
CA VAL A 142 -6.30 -1.00 4.76
C VAL A 142 -4.89 -1.57 4.75
N GLN A 143 -4.02 -0.97 3.94
CA GLN A 143 -2.60 -1.31 3.86
C GLN A 143 -1.78 -0.02 3.86
N LEU A 144 -0.72 0.00 4.66
CA LEU A 144 0.26 1.09 4.72
C LEU A 144 1.65 0.49 4.67
N SER A 145 2.58 1.17 4.00
CA SER A 145 3.99 0.82 4.03
C SER A 145 4.85 2.05 4.22
N GLN A 146 5.81 1.98 5.16
CA GLN A 146 6.69 3.07 5.53
C GLN A 146 8.10 2.58 5.77
N THR A 147 9.09 3.34 5.31
CA THR A 147 10.51 3.08 5.63
C THR A 147 10.90 3.81 6.91
N ILE A 148 11.55 3.10 7.84
CA ILE A 148 12.10 3.63 9.09
C ILE A 148 13.59 3.30 9.17
N THR A 149 14.40 4.27 9.59
CA THR A 149 15.83 4.07 9.87
C THR A 149 16.05 4.05 11.38
N VAL A 150 16.66 2.98 11.87
CA VAL A 150 17.12 2.82 13.25
C VAL A 150 18.61 3.12 13.29
N VAL A 151 19.01 4.01 14.18
CA VAL A 151 20.43 4.35 14.41
C VAL A 151 20.94 3.65 15.67
N ASP A 152 22.25 3.62 15.85
CA ASP A 152 22.91 2.98 16.99
C ASP A 152 22.42 3.54 18.33
N GLY A 153 22.25 2.66 19.33
CA GLY A 153 21.75 3.04 20.66
C GLY A 153 20.36 3.68 20.67
N SER A 154 19.51 3.41 19.68
CA SER A 154 18.17 4.00 19.57
C SER A 154 17.07 2.96 19.46
N LYS A 155 15.97 3.20 20.17
CA LYS A 155 14.68 2.54 19.97
C LYS A 155 13.72 3.54 19.32
N ILE A 156 13.15 3.17 18.18
CA ILE A 156 12.17 4.00 17.49
C ILE A 156 10.77 3.56 17.91
N ILE A 157 9.99 4.50 18.43
CA ILE A 157 8.58 4.31 18.73
C ILE A 157 7.79 5.02 17.63
N ALA A 158 7.05 4.25 16.83
CA ALA A 158 6.26 4.78 15.72
C ALA A 158 4.78 4.47 15.91
N SER A 159 3.94 5.50 15.78
CA SER A 159 2.49 5.40 15.74
C SER A 159 1.96 5.84 14.38
N PHE A 160 1.48 4.88 13.60
CA PHE A 160 1.01 5.12 12.24
C PHE A 160 -0.46 5.46 12.21
N VAL A 161 -0.81 6.55 11.54
CA VAL A 161 -2.20 6.89 11.26
C VAL A 161 -2.61 6.24 9.93
N LEU A 162 -3.62 5.38 9.98
CA LEU A 162 -4.02 4.54 8.84
C LEU A 162 -5.08 5.17 7.94
N ASP A 163 -5.69 6.30 8.35
CA ASP A 163 -6.88 6.87 7.71
C ASP A 163 -7.95 5.81 7.41
N ALA A 164 -8.27 5.00 8.42
CA ALA A 164 -9.13 3.84 8.30
C ALA A 164 -10.54 4.12 8.85
N GLY A 165 -11.56 3.68 8.13
CA GLY A 165 -12.94 3.67 8.60
C GLY A 165 -13.59 2.30 8.45
N GLY A 166 -14.92 2.25 8.61
CA GLY A 166 -15.70 1.02 8.48
C GLY A 166 -16.93 1.19 7.61
N ILE A 167 -17.27 0.14 6.85
CA ILE A 167 -18.54 0.02 6.14
C ILE A 167 -19.30 -1.17 6.72
N ARG A 168 -20.55 -0.95 7.12
CA ARG A 168 -21.48 -2.01 7.50
C ARG A 168 -22.60 -2.07 6.48
N ILE A 169 -22.75 -3.20 5.80
CA ILE A 169 -23.71 -3.35 4.69
C ILE A 169 -24.88 -4.21 5.15
N LEU A 170 -26.10 -3.72 4.97
CA LEU A 170 -27.34 -4.40 5.35
C LEU A 170 -28.25 -4.52 4.12
N PRO A 171 -28.12 -5.61 3.35
CA PRO A 171 -29.01 -5.88 2.22
C PRO A 171 -30.42 -6.23 2.71
N ARG A 172 -31.44 -5.65 2.08
CA ARG A 172 -32.86 -5.91 2.35
C ARG A 172 -33.57 -6.28 1.06
N LEU A 173 -34.61 -7.12 1.17
CA LEU A 173 -35.52 -7.41 0.07
C LEU A 173 -36.86 -6.75 0.40
N GLN A 174 -37.46 -6.00 -0.53
CA GLN A 174 -38.69 -5.25 -0.24
C GLN A 174 -39.78 -6.14 0.40
N GLY A 175 -40.35 -5.66 1.50
CA GLY A 175 -41.41 -6.36 2.24
C GLY A 175 -40.92 -7.50 3.16
N LEU A 176 -39.62 -7.82 3.14
CA LEU A 176 -39.00 -8.76 4.07
C LEU A 176 -37.96 -8.03 4.93
N GLY A 177 -37.73 -8.51 6.15
CA GLY A 177 -36.66 -8.03 7.03
C GLY A 177 -35.27 -8.41 6.49
N LEU A 178 -34.32 -8.68 7.40
CA LEU A 178 -33.07 -9.30 6.97
C LEU A 178 -33.38 -10.65 6.31
N PRO A 179 -33.04 -10.84 5.03
CA PRO A 179 -33.35 -12.05 4.31
C PRO A 179 -32.51 -13.22 4.84
N ALA A 180 -33.10 -14.41 4.86
CA ALA A 180 -32.40 -15.65 5.25
C ALA A 180 -31.38 -16.11 4.21
N THR A 181 -31.47 -15.60 2.98
CA THR A 181 -30.54 -15.92 1.89
C THR A 181 -29.31 -15.03 1.97
N PRO A 182 -28.09 -15.58 1.84
CA PRO A 182 -26.87 -14.78 1.79
C PRO A 182 -26.90 -13.79 0.62
N ALA A 183 -26.40 -12.60 0.89
CA ALA A 183 -26.15 -11.57 -0.10
C ALA A 183 -24.64 -11.37 -0.23
N ARG A 184 -24.16 -11.31 -1.46
CA ARG A 184 -22.79 -10.93 -1.76
C ARG A 184 -22.73 -9.44 -2.05
N SER A 185 -21.88 -8.74 -1.31
CA SER A 185 -21.62 -7.31 -1.48
C SER A 185 -20.18 -7.09 -1.93
N LEU A 186 -20.00 -6.28 -2.97
CA LEU A 186 -18.71 -5.88 -3.54
C LEU A 186 -18.52 -4.39 -3.32
N VAL A 187 -17.37 -3.98 -2.78
CA VAL A 187 -17.06 -2.58 -2.48
C VAL A 187 -15.96 -2.09 -3.42
N PHE A 188 -16.28 -1.12 -4.27
CA PHE A 188 -15.37 -0.51 -5.23
C PHE A 188 -15.01 0.91 -4.82
N ALA A 189 -13.74 1.30 -4.92
CA ALA A 189 -13.35 2.69 -4.67
C ALA A 189 -13.79 3.61 -5.82
N LEU A 190 -14.37 4.77 -5.48
CA LEU A 190 -14.75 5.81 -6.45
C LEU A 190 -13.68 6.92 -6.57
N THR A 191 -12.80 7.03 -5.59
CA THR A 191 -11.78 8.08 -5.48
C THR A 191 -10.41 7.51 -5.11
N GLY A 192 -9.37 8.35 -5.20
CA GLY A 192 -8.01 8.01 -4.77
C GLY A 192 -7.27 7.07 -5.73
N VAL A 193 -6.12 6.56 -5.27
CA VAL A 193 -5.20 5.71 -6.06
C VAL A 193 -5.80 4.36 -6.46
N HIS A 194 -6.84 3.91 -5.74
CA HIS A 194 -7.53 2.65 -6.01
C HIS A 194 -8.82 2.82 -6.81
N LYS A 195 -9.09 3.99 -7.40
CA LYS A 195 -10.33 4.25 -8.13
C LYS A 195 -10.66 3.15 -9.15
N GLY A 196 -11.87 2.61 -9.07
CA GLY A 196 -12.38 1.53 -9.90
C GLY A 196 -11.97 0.12 -9.45
N GLN A 197 -11.08 -0.02 -8.47
CA GLN A 197 -10.64 -1.32 -7.95
C GLN A 197 -11.62 -1.87 -6.92
N LEU A 198 -11.73 -3.19 -6.86
CA LEU A 198 -12.44 -3.91 -5.81
C LEU A 198 -11.59 -3.89 -4.53
N ILE A 199 -12.16 -3.36 -3.45
CA ILE A 199 -11.47 -3.15 -2.17
C ILE A 199 -11.84 -4.22 -1.16
N ALA A 200 -13.12 -4.60 -1.12
CA ALA A 200 -13.62 -5.59 -0.18
C ALA A 200 -14.81 -6.36 -0.76
N ILE A 201 -15.00 -7.57 -0.25
CA ILE A 201 -16.14 -8.45 -0.51
C ILE A 201 -16.70 -8.86 0.85
N SER A 202 -18.03 -8.87 0.98
CA SER A 202 -18.71 -9.49 2.13
C SER A 202 -19.80 -10.43 1.63
N GLN A 203 -19.97 -11.56 2.33
CA GLN A 203 -21.10 -12.48 2.16
C GLN A 203 -21.99 -12.53 3.40
N GLU A 204 -21.62 -11.77 4.44
CA GLU A 204 -22.27 -11.78 5.75
C GLU A 204 -22.99 -10.44 5.96
N PRO A 205 -24.33 -10.42 5.92
CA PRO A 205 -25.09 -9.21 6.21
C PRO A 205 -24.72 -8.61 7.56
N GLY A 206 -24.35 -7.33 7.56
CA GLY A 206 -23.97 -6.60 8.76
C GLY A 206 -22.52 -6.78 9.22
N GLU A 207 -21.67 -7.51 8.47
CA GLU A 207 -20.22 -7.52 8.67
C GLU A 207 -19.65 -6.10 8.57
N ILE A 208 -18.66 -5.79 9.41
CA ILE A 208 -17.94 -4.51 9.38
C ILE A 208 -16.67 -4.67 8.55
N LEU A 209 -16.70 -4.14 7.33
CA LEU A 209 -15.57 -4.08 6.44
C LEU A 209 -14.69 -2.88 6.77
N ARG A 210 -13.44 -3.14 7.17
CA ARG A 210 -12.43 -2.10 7.42
C ARG A 210 -11.80 -1.70 6.10
N VAL A 211 -11.93 -0.43 5.74
CA VAL A 211 -11.47 0.12 4.46
C VAL A 211 -10.79 1.47 4.70
N PRO A 212 -9.96 1.94 3.76
CA PRO A 212 -9.44 3.30 3.83
C PRO A 212 -10.58 4.33 3.86
N ALA A 213 -10.30 5.56 4.27
CA ALA A 213 -11.23 6.66 4.10
C ALA A 213 -11.35 7.01 2.60
N GLY A 214 -12.56 7.35 2.18
CA GLY A 214 -12.84 7.64 0.77
C GLY A 214 -14.29 7.42 0.39
N ASP A 215 -14.58 7.64 -0.89
CA ASP A 215 -15.89 7.39 -1.48
C ASP A 215 -15.89 6.02 -2.17
N TYR A 216 -16.97 5.26 -1.96
CA TYR A 216 -17.11 3.89 -2.40
C TYR A 216 -18.46 3.65 -3.07
N ARG A 217 -18.49 2.75 -4.06
CA ARG A 217 -19.70 2.14 -4.61
C ARG A 217 -19.82 0.73 -4.10
N ILE A 218 -20.96 0.40 -3.53
CA ILE A 218 -21.33 -0.93 -3.06
C ILE A 218 -22.28 -1.55 -4.09
N GLU A 219 -21.92 -2.70 -4.62
CA GLU A 219 -22.80 -3.52 -5.45
C GLU A 219 -23.21 -4.75 -4.65
N SER A 220 -24.49 -4.88 -4.32
CA SER A 220 -25.04 -6.00 -3.58
C SER A 220 -25.90 -6.88 -4.49
N ARG A 221 -25.83 -8.19 -4.28
CA ARG A 221 -26.60 -9.20 -5.03
C ARG A 221 -27.02 -10.33 -4.11
N PHE A 222 -28.24 -10.83 -4.29
CA PHE A 222 -28.66 -12.08 -3.66
C PHE A 222 -28.25 -13.27 -4.51
N ASP A 223 -27.73 -14.32 -3.87
CA ASP A 223 -27.35 -15.55 -4.59
C ASP A 223 -28.59 -16.29 -5.13
N ALA A 224 -29.71 -16.24 -4.41
CA ALA A 224 -30.99 -16.72 -4.91
C ALA A 224 -31.69 -15.64 -5.74
N GLY A 225 -31.56 -15.73 -7.06
CA GLY A 225 -32.30 -14.91 -8.03
C GLY A 225 -31.46 -13.85 -8.75
N ASN A 226 -32.13 -12.88 -9.35
CA ASN A 226 -31.52 -11.83 -10.18
C ASN A 226 -31.52 -10.44 -9.51
N ALA A 227 -31.70 -10.40 -8.20
CA ALA A 227 -31.77 -9.14 -7.45
C ALA A 227 -30.38 -8.52 -7.35
N ARG A 228 -30.24 -7.29 -7.85
CA ARG A 228 -29.02 -6.46 -7.72
C ARG A 228 -29.42 -5.07 -7.25
N ALA A 229 -28.62 -4.49 -6.38
CA ALA A 229 -28.76 -3.11 -5.95
C ALA A 229 -27.39 -2.46 -5.79
N VAL A 230 -27.36 -1.13 -5.94
CA VAL A 230 -26.14 -0.33 -5.90
C VAL A 230 -26.37 0.87 -5.00
N ALA A 231 -25.38 1.18 -4.16
CA ALA A 231 -25.39 2.35 -3.30
C ALA A 231 -23.98 2.95 -3.21
N ASP A 232 -23.89 4.27 -3.10
CA ASP A 232 -22.62 4.96 -2.86
C ASP A 232 -22.53 5.37 -1.38
N VAL A 233 -21.33 5.31 -0.81
CA VAL A 233 -21.07 5.67 0.59
C VAL A 233 -19.75 6.43 0.71
N ARG A 234 -19.75 7.44 1.59
CA ARG A 234 -18.54 8.15 2.01
C ARG A 234 -18.09 7.64 3.36
N VAL A 235 -16.86 7.14 3.45
CA VAL A 235 -16.22 6.69 4.68
C VAL A 235 -15.26 7.76 5.18
N LYS A 236 -15.41 8.15 6.45
CA LYS A 236 -14.49 9.06 7.15
C LYS A 236 -13.53 8.26 8.05
N PRO A 237 -12.29 8.75 8.27
CA PRO A 237 -11.36 8.13 9.21
C PRO A 237 -11.97 8.01 10.61
N GLY A 238 -11.83 6.86 11.26
CA GLY A 238 -12.35 6.60 12.61
C GLY A 238 -13.87 6.36 12.69
N PHE A 239 -14.65 6.59 11.63
CA PHE A 239 -16.10 6.41 11.63
C PHE A 239 -16.53 5.13 10.91
N MET A 240 -17.63 4.57 11.38
CA MET A 240 -18.37 3.51 10.69
C MET A 240 -19.56 4.11 9.95
N SER A 241 -19.70 3.76 8.68
CA SER A 241 -20.86 4.09 7.86
C SER A 241 -21.73 2.86 7.67
N ALA A 242 -22.99 2.93 8.11
CA ALA A 242 -23.97 1.89 7.88
C ALA A 242 -24.74 2.19 6.59
N VAL A 243 -24.88 1.18 5.73
CA VAL A 243 -25.58 1.29 4.45
C VAL A 243 -26.64 0.21 4.37
N GLU A 244 -27.91 0.62 4.40
CA GLU A 244 -29.03 -0.25 4.07
C GLU A 244 -29.27 -0.21 2.56
N ILE A 245 -29.37 -1.39 1.94
CA ILE A 245 -29.53 -1.51 0.48
C ILE A 245 -30.80 -2.31 0.19
N ASP A 246 -31.85 -1.60 -0.22
CA ASP A 246 -33.11 -2.20 -0.63
C ASP A 246 -33.03 -2.74 -2.07
N HIS A 247 -33.28 -4.03 -2.22
CA HIS A 247 -33.41 -4.68 -3.52
C HIS A 247 -34.86 -4.66 -3.98
N ALA A 248 -35.08 -4.15 -5.20
CA ALA A 248 -36.34 -4.26 -5.91
C ALA A 248 -36.50 -5.68 -6.50
N ALA A 249 -36.80 -6.65 -5.65
CA ALA A 249 -37.13 -8.01 -6.04
C ALA A 249 -38.11 -8.64 -5.04
N GLY A 250 -38.83 -9.66 -5.47
CA GLY A 250 -39.77 -10.42 -4.65
C GLY A 250 -39.52 -11.92 -4.76
N LEU A 251 -39.84 -12.69 -3.71
CA LEU A 251 -39.74 -14.14 -3.71
C LEU A 251 -40.97 -14.74 -4.41
N ALA A 252 -40.78 -15.36 -5.58
CA ALA A 252 -41.81 -16.17 -6.22
C ALA A 252 -41.68 -17.62 -5.77
N ARG A 253 -42.68 -18.14 -5.06
CA ARG A 253 -42.78 -19.56 -4.70
C ARG A 253 -43.73 -20.25 -5.67
N LEU A 254 -43.20 -21.10 -6.54
CA LEU A 254 -44.00 -21.99 -7.37
C LEU A 254 -44.30 -23.25 -6.55
N ALA A 255 -45.59 -23.49 -6.26
CA ALA A 255 -46.04 -24.77 -5.73
C ALA A 255 -46.37 -25.67 -6.92
N PHE A 256 -45.80 -26.87 -6.94
CA PHE A 256 -46.17 -27.95 -7.85
C PHE A 256 -46.92 -29.02 -7.06
#